data_AF-A0A6M0C989-F1
#
_entry.id   AF-A0A6M0C989-F1
#
_cell.length_a   1.000
_cell.length_b   1.000
_cell.length_c   1.000
_cell.angle_alpha   90.00
_cell.angle_beta   90.00
_cell.angle_gamma   90.00
#
_symmetry.space_group_name_H-M   'P 1'
#
loop_
_entity.id
_entity.type
_entity.pdbx_description
1 polymer ?
#
loop_
_entity_poly.entity_id
_entity_poly.type
_entity_poly.pdbx_seq_one_letter_code
_entity_poly.pdbx_strand_id
1 'polypeptide(L)'
;HWINSVLKLEEDVTWLVVPFTTMPPEMGEVTAEDTTVDGKNLGFFTDPYRVVANKEFLAANPIAKRWFELVQIPHEDMNEESMLINQGEDTAEDIRRHAEEWVKQNQEQFDRWIEEAKKAGQ
;
A
#
# COMPACT_ATOMS: atom_id res chain seq x y z
N HIS A 1 1.32 -9.14 -1.01
CA HIS A 1 1.57 -10.56 -0.67
C HIS A 1 1.44 -11.44 -1.90
N TRP A 2 2.51 -12.15 -2.25
CA TRP A 2 2.62 -13.03 -3.43
C TRP A 2 1.53 -14.09 -3.55
N ILE A 3 0.93 -14.52 -2.42
CA ILE A 3 -0.17 -15.51 -2.41
C ILE A 3 -1.33 -15.04 -3.30
N ASN A 4 -1.65 -13.74 -3.30
CA ASN A 4 -2.72 -13.16 -4.11
C ASN A 4 -2.37 -13.10 -5.61
N SER A 5 -1.09 -13.18 -5.96
CA SER A 5 -0.62 -13.26 -7.34
C SER A 5 -0.69 -14.70 -7.90
N VAL A 6 -0.77 -15.69 -7.02
CA VAL A 6 -0.85 -17.12 -7.39
C VAL A 6 -2.28 -17.65 -7.28
N LEU A 7 -2.98 -17.29 -6.20
CA LEU A 7 -4.36 -17.70 -5.93
C LEU A 7 -5.30 -16.53 -6.21
N LYS A 8 -6.01 -16.60 -7.32
CA LYS A 8 -6.91 -15.52 -7.74
C LYS A 8 -8.23 -15.61 -6.97
N LEU A 9 -8.64 -14.48 -6.40
CA LEU A 9 -9.92 -14.38 -5.71
C LEU A 9 -11.07 -14.64 -6.70
N GLU A 10 -12.05 -15.43 -6.26
CA GLU A 10 -13.22 -15.88 -7.04
C GLU A 10 -12.93 -16.90 -8.16
N GLU A 11 -11.66 -17.22 -8.44
CA GLU A 11 -11.24 -18.32 -9.32
C GLU A 11 -10.70 -19.51 -8.51
N ASP A 12 -9.62 -19.30 -7.75
CA ASP A 12 -8.95 -20.35 -6.96
C ASP A 12 -9.37 -20.36 -5.49
N VAL A 13 -9.73 -19.19 -4.95
CA VAL A 13 -10.03 -18.98 -3.53
C VAL A 13 -11.21 -18.06 -3.31
N THR A 14 -11.82 -18.13 -2.12
CA THR A 14 -12.91 -17.25 -1.71
C THR A 14 -12.70 -16.76 -0.28
N TRP A 15 -13.21 -15.56 0.01
CA TRP A 15 -13.22 -15.04 1.38
C TRP A 15 -14.25 -15.78 2.23
N LEU A 16 -13.82 -16.19 3.42
CA LEU A 16 -14.75 -16.61 4.47
C LEU A 16 -15.32 -15.36 5.15
N VAL A 17 -16.64 -15.32 5.24
CA VAL A 17 -17.37 -14.20 5.85
C VAL A 17 -17.77 -14.51 7.28
N VAL A 18 -17.82 -13.48 8.12
CA VAL A 18 -18.32 -13.59 9.49
C VAL A 18 -19.72 -12.99 9.61
N PRO A 19 -20.56 -13.50 10.53
CA PRO A 19 -21.92 -12.98 10.73
C PRO A 19 -21.97 -11.64 11.48
N PHE A 20 -20.89 -11.26 12.17
CA PHE A 20 -20.79 -10.00 12.90
C PHE A 20 -19.32 -9.64 13.15
N THR A 21 -19.06 -8.36 13.35
CA THR A 21 -17.72 -7.81 13.64
C THR A 21 -17.43 -7.90 15.13
N THR A 22 -16.27 -8.47 15.48
CA THR A 22 -15.80 -8.53 16.87
C THR A 22 -14.31 -8.21 16.92
N MET A 23 -14.00 -6.93 17.06
CA MET A 23 -12.63 -6.44 17.15
C MET A 23 -12.22 -6.24 18.62
N PRO A 24 -10.93 -6.38 18.95
CA PRO A 24 -10.43 -6.07 20.29
C PRO A 24 -10.81 -4.64 20.70
N PRO A 25 -11.30 -4.40 21.94
CA PRO A 25 -11.74 -3.08 22.39
C PRO A 25 -10.66 -1.99 22.26
N GLU A 26 -9.38 -2.37 22.29
CA GLU A 26 -8.24 -1.48 22.14
C GLU A 26 -8.15 -0.83 20.74
N MET A 27 -8.79 -1.42 19.74
CA MET A 27 -8.86 -0.86 18.38
C MET A 27 -9.98 0.19 18.21
N GLY A 28 -10.71 0.49 19.28
CA GLY A 28 -11.82 1.44 19.26
C GLY A 28 -13.12 0.85 18.70
N GLU A 29 -14.06 1.73 18.38
CA GLU A 29 -15.35 1.34 17.80
C GLU A 29 -15.16 1.00 16.32
N VAL A 30 -15.13 -0.30 16.00
CA VAL A 30 -15.15 -0.82 14.63
C VAL A 30 -16.53 -1.40 14.35
N THR A 31 -17.18 -0.90 13.30
CA THR A 31 -18.53 -1.28 12.89
C THR A 31 -18.53 -2.41 11.86
N ALA A 32 -19.72 -2.94 11.54
CA ALA A 32 -19.86 -3.91 10.47
C ALA A 32 -19.48 -3.30 9.11
N GLU A 33 -19.80 -2.02 8.91
CA GLU A 33 -19.45 -1.25 7.73
C GLU A 33 -17.93 -1.17 7.54
N ASP A 34 -17.17 -0.95 8.61
CA ASP A 34 -15.70 -0.83 8.57
C ASP A 34 -14.97 -2.13 8.18
N THR A 35 -15.68 -3.27 8.28
CA THR A 35 -15.13 -4.61 8.00
C THR A 35 -15.81 -5.28 6.80
N THR A 36 -16.69 -4.55 6.12
CA THR A 36 -17.42 -5.04 4.95
C THR A 36 -16.75 -4.53 3.68
N VAL A 37 -16.30 -5.46 2.84
CA VAL A 37 -15.73 -5.18 1.52
C VAL A 37 -16.59 -5.88 0.47
N ASP A 38 -17.07 -5.14 -0.52
CA ASP A 38 -17.94 -5.65 -1.59
C ASP A 38 -19.14 -6.47 -1.07
N GLY A 39 -19.74 -6.02 0.03
CA GLY A 39 -20.90 -6.66 0.66
C GLY A 39 -20.57 -7.91 1.48
N LYS A 40 -19.29 -8.26 1.65
CA LYS A 40 -18.82 -9.38 2.45
C LYS A 40 -18.16 -8.85 3.74
N ASN A 41 -18.70 -9.20 4.91
CA ASN A 41 -18.07 -8.88 6.19
C ASN A 41 -16.89 -9.83 6.42
N LEU A 42 -15.68 -9.29 6.37
CA LEU A 42 -14.42 -10.04 6.53
C LEU A 42 -14.04 -10.21 8.02
N GLY A 43 -14.70 -9.48 8.92
CA GLY A 43 -14.46 -9.53 10.36
C GLY A 43 -13.26 -8.69 10.83
N PHE A 44 -12.50 -8.11 9.91
CA PHE A 44 -11.39 -7.20 10.16
C PHE A 44 -11.43 -6.06 9.13
N PHE A 45 -10.90 -4.90 9.51
CA PHE A 45 -10.76 -3.79 8.58
C PHE A 45 -9.52 -3.99 7.71
N THR A 46 -9.58 -3.50 6.48
CA THR A 46 -8.40 -3.41 5.61
C THR A 46 -7.69 -2.09 5.90
N ASP A 47 -6.53 -2.12 6.56
CA ASP A 47 -5.76 -0.89 6.79
C ASP A 47 -4.86 -0.60 5.57
N PRO A 48 -4.96 0.58 4.95
CA PRO A 48 -4.00 0.98 3.93
C PRO A 48 -2.59 1.11 4.52
N TYR A 49 -1.59 0.80 3.72
CA TYR A 49 -0.20 1.18 4.03
C TYR A 49 -0.07 2.70 4.09
N ARG A 50 0.65 3.21 5.10
CA ARG A 50 0.86 4.64 5.31
C ARG A 50 2.33 4.96 5.52
N VAL A 51 2.75 6.11 5.02
CA VAL A 51 4.06 6.69 5.35
C VAL A 51 3.97 7.34 6.72
N VAL A 52 4.89 6.97 7.62
CA VAL A 52 5.05 7.61 8.94
C VAL A 52 6.44 8.21 9.00
N ALA A 53 6.53 9.48 9.40
CA ALA A 53 7.79 10.21 9.45
C ALA A 53 7.88 11.11 10.70
N ASN A 54 9.11 11.40 11.12
CA ASN A 54 9.40 12.28 12.26
C ASN A 54 8.93 13.72 11.97
N LYS A 55 8.29 14.37 12.95
CA LYS A 55 7.72 15.72 12.81
C LYS A 55 8.78 16.79 12.51
N GLU A 56 9.92 16.74 13.17
CA GLU A 56 11.02 17.70 12.98
C GLU A 56 11.63 17.54 11.59
N PHE A 57 11.80 16.30 11.13
CA PHE A 57 12.25 16.01 9.76
C PHE A 57 11.30 16.62 8.72
N LEU A 58 9.99 16.44 8.88
CA LEU A 58 8.99 16.98 7.94
C LEU A 58 8.95 18.51 7.97
N ALA A 59 9.16 19.13 9.13
CA ALA A 59 9.25 20.59 9.24
C ALA A 59 10.48 21.15 8.52
N ALA A 60 11.63 20.46 8.60
CA ALA A 60 12.86 20.83 7.92
C ALA A 60 12.85 20.51 6.40
N ASN A 61 11.99 19.59 5.96
CA ASN A 61 11.97 19.08 4.58
C ASN A 61 10.55 19.16 3.97
N PRO A 62 10.05 20.36 3.63
CA PRO A 62 8.69 20.53 3.12
C PRO A 62 8.44 19.83 1.78
N ILE A 63 9.45 19.73 0.92
CA ILE A 63 9.37 18.98 -0.35
C ILE A 63 9.16 17.48 -0.06
N ALA A 64 9.93 16.90 0.86
CA ALA A 64 9.79 15.49 1.23
C ALA A 64 8.43 15.22 1.89
N LYS A 65 7.97 16.13 2.77
CA LYS A 65 6.62 16.07 3.35
C LYS A 65 5.56 16.01 2.26
N ARG A 66 5.62 16.92 1.28
CA ARG A 66 4.64 16.95 0.20
C ARG A 66 4.73 15.69 -0.67
N TRP A 67 5.92 15.18 -0.95
CA TRP A 67 6.08 13.94 -1.70
C TRP A 67 5.45 12.75 -0.96
N PHE A 68 5.68 12.59 0.35
CA PHE A 68 5.06 11.52 1.15
C PHE A 68 3.53 11.59 1.18
N GLU A 69 2.94 12.79 1.10
CA GLU A 69 1.48 12.97 1.01
C GLU A 69 0.89 12.56 -0.35
N LEU A 70 1.73 12.54 -1.41
CA LEU A 70 1.29 12.31 -2.78
C LEU A 70 1.48 10.87 -3.24
N VAL A 71 2.54 10.20 -2.78
CA VAL A 71 2.89 8.85 -3.21
C VAL A 71 1.82 7.86 -2.79
N GLN A 72 1.30 7.13 -3.78
CA GLN A 72 0.38 6.02 -3.59
C GLN A 72 0.81 4.89 -4.50
N ILE A 73 1.07 3.73 -3.91
CA ILE A 73 1.41 2.51 -4.66
C ILE A 73 0.21 1.57 -4.58
N PRO A 74 -0.38 1.15 -5.70
CA PRO A 74 -1.47 0.19 -5.74
C PRO A 74 -1.15 -1.11 -5.01
N HIS A 75 -2.19 -1.77 -4.48
CA HIS A 75 -2.01 -3.04 -3.78
C HIS A 75 -1.51 -4.14 -4.73
N GLU A 76 -1.93 -4.08 -5.99
CA GLU A 76 -1.55 -4.97 -7.08
C GLU A 76 -0.03 -4.92 -7.30
N ASP A 77 0.54 -3.72 -7.42
CA ASP A 77 1.98 -3.52 -7.63
C ASP A 77 2.79 -4.03 -6.42
N MET A 78 2.27 -3.88 -5.20
CA MET A 78 2.87 -4.46 -3.99
C MET A 78 2.78 -6.00 -3.96
N ASN A 79 1.79 -6.59 -4.63
CA ASN A 79 1.70 -8.05 -4.79
C ASN A 79 2.69 -8.54 -5.84
N GLU A 80 2.89 -7.81 -6.93
CA GLU A 80 3.90 -8.10 -7.96
C GLU A 80 5.32 -8.06 -7.38
N GLU A 81 5.67 -7.03 -6.62
CA GLU A 81 6.95 -6.98 -5.90
C GLU A 81 7.14 -8.20 -4.99
N SER A 82 6.11 -8.52 -4.21
CA SER A 82 6.18 -9.62 -3.26
C SER A 82 6.39 -10.96 -3.98
N MET A 83 5.85 -11.08 -5.20
CA MET A 83 6.01 -12.25 -6.04
C MET A 83 7.44 -12.37 -6.61
N LEU A 84 8.05 -11.26 -7.03
CA LEU A 84 9.45 -11.25 -7.49
C LEU A 84 10.41 -11.66 -6.36
N ILE A 85 10.21 -11.12 -5.16
CA ILE A 85 10.97 -11.55 -3.96
C ILE A 85 10.77 -13.04 -3.71
N ASN A 86 9.54 -13.54 -3.76
CA ASN A 86 9.26 -14.97 -3.55
C ASN A 86 9.88 -15.87 -4.64
N GLN A 87 10.11 -15.35 -5.85
CA GLN A 87 10.81 -16.05 -6.93
C GLN A 87 12.34 -16.03 -6.79
N GLY A 88 12.87 -15.37 -5.76
CA GLY A 88 14.30 -15.33 -5.45
C GLY A 88 15.01 -14.03 -5.82
N GLU A 89 14.28 -13.01 -6.27
CA GLU A 89 14.83 -11.66 -6.49
C GLU A 89 14.74 -10.85 -5.18
N ASP A 90 15.41 -11.31 -4.12
CA ASP A 90 15.26 -10.83 -2.73
C ASP A 90 16.44 -10.02 -2.19
N THR A 91 17.40 -9.68 -3.06
CA THR A 91 18.56 -8.87 -2.67
C THR A 91 18.24 -7.38 -2.69
N ALA A 92 19.05 -6.56 -1.98
CA ALA A 92 18.89 -5.10 -2.01
C ALA A 92 19.07 -4.52 -3.43
N GLU A 93 19.91 -5.15 -4.26
CA GLU A 93 20.11 -4.75 -5.65
C GLU A 93 18.87 -5.07 -6.50
N ASP A 94 18.24 -6.21 -6.26
CA ASP A 94 16.99 -6.60 -6.94
C ASP A 94 15.84 -5.66 -6.57
N ILE A 95 15.62 -5.43 -5.28
CA ILE A 95 14.56 -4.52 -4.79
C ILE A 95 14.77 -3.12 -5.36
N ARG A 96 16.03 -2.64 -5.43
CA ARG A 96 16.35 -1.35 -6.03
C ARG A 96 15.99 -1.33 -7.52
N ARG A 97 16.36 -2.38 -8.26
CA ARG A 97 16.04 -2.53 -9.68
C ARG A 97 14.53 -2.60 -9.93
N HIS A 98 13.77 -3.31 -9.10
CA HIS A 98 12.29 -3.36 -9.20
C HIS A 98 11.67 -1.99 -9.01
N ALA A 99 12.11 -1.23 -8.00
CA ALA A 99 11.61 0.12 -7.76
C ALA A 99 11.93 1.06 -8.92
N GLU A 100 13.13 0.97 -9.52
CA GLU A 100 13.51 1.77 -10.68
C GLU A 100 12.68 1.41 -11.93
N GLU A 101 12.42 0.13 -12.18
CA GLU A 101 11.57 -0.30 -13.29
C GLU A 101 10.10 0.10 -13.07
N TRP A 102 9.58 0.01 -11.84
CA TRP A 102 8.25 0.50 -11.50
C TRP A 102 8.12 2.01 -11.77
N VAL A 103 9.12 2.81 -11.37
CA VAL A 103 9.15 4.25 -11.67
C VAL A 103 9.14 4.49 -13.17
N LYS A 104 9.93 3.75 -13.94
CA LYS A 104 9.98 3.89 -15.40
C LYS A 104 8.66 3.52 -16.08
N GLN A 105 7.95 2.51 -15.58
CA GLN A 105 6.63 2.12 -16.07
C GLN A 105 5.55 3.13 -15.69
N ASN A 106 5.74 3.83 -14.56
CA ASN A 106 4.82 4.85 -14.02
C ASN A 106 5.37 6.28 -14.14
N GLN A 107 6.25 6.53 -15.12
CA GLN A 107 7.09 7.74 -15.17
C GLN A 107 6.28 9.03 -15.10
N GLU A 108 5.17 9.11 -15.84
CA GLU A 108 4.33 10.31 -15.85
C GLU A 108 3.71 10.57 -14.47
N GLN A 109 3.27 9.53 -13.77
CA GLN A 109 2.73 9.67 -12.41
C GLN A 109 3.81 10.09 -11.43
N PHE A 110 4.97 9.43 -11.49
CA PHE A 110 6.11 9.74 -10.64
C PHE A 110 6.58 11.19 -10.85
N ASP A 111 6.70 11.63 -12.10
CA ASP A 111 7.11 12.99 -12.45
C ASP A 111 6.11 14.02 -11.92
N ARG A 112 4.79 13.77 -12.04
CA ARG A 112 3.76 14.63 -11.45
C ARG A 112 3.92 14.77 -9.93
N TRP A 113 4.22 13.68 -9.23
CA TRP A 113 4.46 13.74 -7.78
C TRP A 113 5.69 14.60 -7.45
N ILE A 114 6.78 14.44 -8.20
CA ILE A 114 8.01 15.21 -7.99
C ILE A 114 7.80 16.69 -8.30
N GLU A 115 7.14 17.03 -9.40
CA GLU A 115 6.83 18.41 -9.79
C GLU A 115 5.95 19.09 -8.74
N GLU A 116 4.90 18.42 -8.28
CA GLU A 116 4.02 18.94 -7.23
C GLU A 116 4.74 19.08 -5.88
N ALA A 117 5.59 18.11 -5.52
CA ALA A 117 6.39 18.19 -4.29
C ALA A 117 7.36 19.37 -4.29
N LYS A 118 8.00 19.67 -5.44
CA LYS A 118 8.94 20.79 -5.56
C LYS A 118 8.29 22.15 -5.31
N LYS A 119 7.00 22.31 -5.62
CA LYS A 119 6.26 23.56 -5.35
C LYS A 119 6.14 23.88 -3.86
N ALA A 120 6.21 22.88 -2.99
CA ALA A 120 6.17 23.08 -1.54
C ALA A 120 7.47 23.67 -0.96
N GLY A 121 8.56 23.71 -1.74
CA GLY A 121 9.82 24.34 -1.35
C GLY A 121 10.04 25.75 -1.92
N GLN A 122 9.06 26.29 -2.66
CA GLN A 122 9.05 27.66 -3.18
C GLN A 122 8.36 28.59 -2.17
#